data_AF-A0A3D0SSH7-F1
#
_entry.id   AF-A0A3D0SSH7-F1
#
_cell.length_a   1.000
_cell.length_b   1.000
_cell.length_c   1.000
_cell.angle_alpha   90.00
_cell.angle_beta   90.00
_cell.angle_gamma   90.00
#
_symmetry.space_group_name_H-M   'P 1'
#
loop_
_entity.id
_entity.type
_entity.pdbx_description
1 polymer ?
#
loop_
_entity_poly.entity_id
_entity_poly.type
_entity_poly.pdbx_seq_one_letter_code
_entity_poly.pdbx_strand_id
1 'polypeptide(L)' 'MKIFNRYLSRYEESREEVLTLQEYLELCKSDPGTYASAAERLLKAIGEPQLVDTRNDARLSRIFQNKVLKLYPAS' A
#
# COMPACT_ATOMS: atom_id res chain seq x y z
N MET A 1 -37.08 -21.02 0.21
CA MET A 1 -36.95 -19.57 -0.03
C MET A 1 -35.55 -19.23 -0.54
N LYS A 2 -35.29 -19.28 -1.86
CA LYS A 2 -33.95 -18.95 -2.41
C LYS A 2 -33.77 -17.47 -2.75
N ILE A 3 -34.85 -16.79 -3.14
CA ILE A 3 -34.81 -15.40 -3.60
C ILE A 3 -34.56 -14.44 -2.42
N PHE A 4 -35.24 -14.64 -1.29
CA PHE A 4 -35.03 -13.86 -0.07
C PHE A 4 -33.60 -14.00 0.47
N ASN A 5 -33.05 -15.22 0.54
CA ASN A 5 -31.67 -15.42 0.98
C ASN A 5 -30.64 -14.73 0.06
N ARG A 6 -30.87 -14.75 -1.28
CA ARG A 6 -29.97 -14.08 -2.22
C ARG A 6 -30.05 -12.55 -2.12
N TYR A 7 -31.22 -12.01 -1.82
CA TYR A 7 -31.40 -10.58 -1.58
C TYR A 7 -30.73 -10.15 -0.27
N LEU A 8 -30.89 -10.95 0.80
CA LEU A 8 -30.27 -10.70 2.09
C LEU A 8 -28.73 -10.72 2.01
N SER A 9 -28.14 -11.72 1.34
CA SER A 9 -26.68 -11.81 1.13
C SER A 9 -26.12 -10.58 0.43
N ARG A 10 -26.76 -10.12 -0.64
CA ARG A 10 -26.33 -8.91 -1.36
C ARG A 10 -26.49 -7.63 -0.54
N TYR A 11 -27.55 -7.56 0.25
CA TYR A 11 -27.78 -6.43 1.14
C TYR A 11 -26.70 -6.38 2.24
N GLU A 12 -26.38 -7.51 2.85
CA GLU A 12 -25.30 -7.64 3.84
C GLU A 12 -23.92 -7.36 3.23
N GLU A 13 -23.62 -7.86 2.02
CA GLU A 13 -22.36 -7.56 1.31
C GLU A 13 -22.22 -6.07 0.95
N SER A 14 -23.32 -5.38 0.69
CA SER A 14 -23.33 -3.96 0.35
C SER A 14 -23.27 -3.03 1.57
N ARG A 15 -23.37 -3.58 2.78
CA ARG A 15 -23.27 -2.77 3.99
C ARG A 15 -21.83 -2.33 4.19
N GLU A 16 -21.66 -1.03 4.35
CA GLU A 16 -20.40 -0.47 4.81
C GLU A 16 -20.06 -1.06 6.19
N GLU A 17 -18.85 -1.59 6.32
CA GLU A 17 -18.28 -1.91 7.62
C GLU A 17 -18.00 -0.58 8.33
N VAL A 18 -18.73 -0.35 9.42
CA VAL A 18 -18.61 0.88 10.21
C VAL A 18 -17.77 0.58 11.43
N LEU A 19 -16.64 1.27 11.57
CA LEU A 19 -15.87 1.31 12.80
C LEU A 19 -16.30 2.54 13.61
N THR A 20 -16.46 2.36 14.91
CA THR A 20 -16.44 3.50 15.82
C THR A 20 -15.06 4.14 15.82
N LEU A 21 -14.97 5.42 16.22
CA LEU A 21 -13.69 6.10 16.36
C LEU A 21 -12.72 5.34 17.28
N GLN A 22 -13.24 4.76 18.38
CA GLN A 22 -12.40 4.01 19.32
C GLN A 22 -11.82 2.75 18.67
N GLU A 23 -12.62 1.97 17.95
CA GLU A 23 -12.14 0.76 17.25
C GLU A 23 -11.11 1.12 16.18
N TYR A 24 -11.34 2.20 15.43
CA TYR A 24 -10.36 2.71 14.48
C TYR A 24 -9.04 3.08 15.17
N LEU A 25 -9.09 3.77 16.31
CA LEU A 25 -7.90 4.16 17.05
C LEU A 25 -7.17 2.96 17.67
N GLU A 26 -7.88 1.94 18.15
CA GLU A 26 -7.26 0.69 18.60
C GLU A 26 -6.60 -0.06 17.44
N LEU A 27 -7.23 -0.10 16.26
CA LEU A 27 -6.63 -0.68 15.06
C LEU A 27 -5.35 0.07 14.67
N CYS A 28 -5.35 1.41 14.72
CA CYS A 28 -4.16 2.24 14.45
C CYS A 28 -2.97 1.93 15.37
N LYS A 29 -3.21 1.44 16.60
CA LYS A 29 -2.12 1.05 17.51
C LYS A 29 -1.42 -0.24 17.08
N SER A 30 -2.14 -1.15 16.43
CA SER A 30 -1.64 -2.47 16.05
C SER A 30 -1.16 -2.53 14.60
N ASP A 31 -1.80 -1.78 13.69
CA ASP A 31 -1.40 -1.69 12.29
C ASP A 31 -1.25 -0.22 11.85
N PRO A 32 0.00 0.27 11.75
CA PRO A 32 0.30 1.59 11.19
C PRO A 32 -0.19 1.78 9.74
N GLY A 33 -0.41 0.68 9.00
CA GLY A 33 -0.97 0.73 7.64
C GLY A 33 -2.40 1.27 7.57
N THR A 34 -3.12 1.25 8.70
CA THR A 34 -4.51 1.72 8.82
C THR A 34 -4.64 3.18 8.42
N TYR A 35 -3.71 4.03 8.86
CA TYR A 35 -3.69 5.47 8.57
C TYR A 35 -2.68 5.85 7.47
N ALA A 36 -2.06 4.87 6.82
CA ALA A 36 -1.12 5.13 5.72
C ALA A 36 -1.85 5.66 4.47
N SER A 37 -1.23 6.63 3.81
CA SER A 37 -1.66 7.14 2.51
C SER A 37 -1.56 6.09 1.41
N ALA A 38 -2.26 6.33 0.29
CA ALA A 38 -2.19 5.43 -0.87
C ALA A 38 -0.76 5.21 -1.38
N ALA A 39 0.07 6.26 -1.38
CA ALA A 39 1.47 6.17 -1.81
C ALA A 39 2.31 5.30 -0.86
N GLU A 40 2.14 5.44 0.46
CA GLU A 40 2.85 4.63 1.45
C GLU A 40 2.44 3.15 1.39
N ARG A 41 1.15 2.88 1.17
CA ARG A 41 0.65 1.51 0.97
C ARG A 41 1.24 0.87 -0.27
N LEU A 42 1.35 1.62 -1.37
CA LEU A 42 2.01 1.15 -2.60
C LEU A 42 3.48 0.87 -2.35
N LEU A 43 4.21 1.76 -1.68
CA LEU A 43 5.63 1.53 -1.34
C LEU A 43 5.79 0.28 -0.46
N LYS A 44 4.93 0.08 0.54
CA LYS A 44 4.93 -1.13 1.39
C LYS A 44 4.68 -2.39 0.58
N ALA A 45 3.76 -2.34 -0.40
CA ALA A 45 3.46 -3.48 -1.27
C ALA A 45 4.61 -3.78 -2.26
N ILE A 46 5.27 -2.74 -2.77
CA ILE A 46 6.42 -2.85 -3.68
C ILE A 46 7.66 -3.40 -2.94
N GLY A 47 7.82 -3.10 -1.65
CA GLY A 47 8.89 -3.63 -0.80
C GLY A 47 10.14 -2.76 -0.75
N GLU A 48 11.26 -3.37 -0.34
CA GLU A 48 12.52 -2.64 -0.10
C GLU A 48 13.26 -2.30 -1.40
N PRO A 49 13.76 -1.06 -1.56
CA PRO A 49 14.50 -0.67 -2.74
C PRO A 49 15.95 -1.17 -2.69
N GLN A 50 16.48 -1.54 -3.85
CA GLN A 50 17.90 -1.70 -4.06
C GLN A 50 18.53 -0.33 -4.33
N LEU A 51 19.60 -0.01 -3.59
CA LEU A 51 20.34 1.22 -3.78
C LEU A 51 21.36 1.05 -4.91
N VAL A 52 21.23 1.88 -5.95
CA VAL A 52 22.18 1.92 -7.07
C VAL A 52 22.93 3.24 -7.05
N ASP A 53 24.23 3.16 -6.79
CA ASP A 53 25.13 4.30 -6.96
C ASP A 53 25.48 4.44 -8.44
N THR A 54 24.96 5.50 -9.07
CA THR A 54 25.14 5.76 -10.49
C THR A 54 26.56 6.21 -10.84
N ARG A 55 27.41 6.55 -9.86
CA ARG A 55 28.84 6.89 -10.09
C ARG A 55 29.64 5.73 -10.66
N ASN A 56 29.23 4.51 -10.33
CA ASN A 56 29.92 3.29 -10.74
C ASN A 56 29.67 2.93 -12.22
N ASP A 57 28.77 3.64 -12.91
CA ASP A 57 28.45 3.43 -14.32
C ASP A 57 28.53 4.78 -15.07
N ALA A 58 29.38 4.86 -16.09
CA ALA A 58 29.62 6.11 -16.82
C ALA A 58 28.38 6.66 -17.57
N ARG A 59 27.44 5.79 -17.96
CA ARG A 59 26.18 6.18 -18.61
C ARG A 59 25.19 6.68 -17.56
N LEU A 60 24.99 5.93 -16.48
CA LEU A 60 24.07 6.32 -15.40
C LEU A 60 24.55 7.58 -14.68
N SER A 61 25.86 7.73 -14.49
CA SER A 61 26.51 8.92 -13.93
C SER A 61 26.09 10.19 -14.65
N ARG A 62 26.10 10.19 -15.99
CA ARG A 62 25.71 11.35 -16.81
C ARG A 62 24.20 11.60 -16.77
N ILE A 63 23.39 10.55 -16.82
CA ILE A 63 21.92 10.66 -16.84
C ILE A 63 21.39 11.16 -15.49
N PHE A 64 21.90 10.60 -14.38
CA PHE A 64 21.39 10.83 -13.05
C PHE A 64 22.31 11.68 -12.16
N GLN A 65 23.34 12.29 -12.75
CA GLN A 65 24.25 13.23 -12.09
C GLN A 65 24.86 12.64 -10.81
N ASN A 66 25.37 11.41 -10.88
CA ASN A 66 26.05 10.75 -9.75
C ASN A 66 25.20 10.60 -8.47
N LYS A 67 23.87 10.55 -8.60
CA LYS A 67 22.93 10.30 -7.50
C LYS A 67 22.83 8.82 -7.15
N VAL A 68 22.52 8.52 -5.90
CA VAL A 68 22.11 7.17 -5.46
C VAL A 68 20.61 7.05 -5.70
N LEU A 69 20.20 6.05 -6.48
CA LEU A 69 18.81 5.79 -6.82
C LEU A 69 18.24 4.64 -5.97
N LYS A 70 16.97 4.77 -5.59
CA LYS A 70 16.18 3.67 -5.00
C LYS A 70 15.45 2.96 -6.15
N LEU A 71 15.96 1.82 -6.57
CA LEU A 71 15.29 0.96 -7.55
C LEU A 71 14.44 -0.05 -6.81
N TYR A 72 13.15 0.01 -7.05
CA TYR A 72 12.22 -0.99 -6.51
C TYR A 72 12.04 -2.09 -7.56
N PRO A 73 12.28 -3.37 -7.22
CA PRO A 73 11.97 -4.46 -8.12
C PRO A 73 10.44 -4.54 -8.23
N ALA A 74 9.89 -4.09 -9.35
CA ALA A 74 8.49 -4.36 -9.65
C ALA A 74 8.33 -5.86 -9.83
N SER A 75 7.74 -6.53 -8.84
CA SER A 75 7.34 -7.93 -8.88
C SER A 75 6.20 -8.16 -9.86
#